data_AF-A0A961C8L4-F1
#
_entry.id   AF-A0A961C8L4-F1
#
_cell.length_a   1.000
_cell.length_b   1.000
_cell.length_c   1.000
_cell.angle_alpha   90.00
_cell.angle_beta   90.00
_cell.angle_gamma   90.00
#
_symmetry.space_group_name_H-M   'P 1'
#
loop_
_entity.id
_entity.type
_entity.pdbx_description
1 polymer ?
#
loop_
_entity_poly.entity_id
_entity_poly.type
_entity_poly.pdbx_seq_one_letter_code
_entity_poly.pdbx_strand_id
1 'polypeptide(L)'
;MEFRLARRSRSHFAFATLATLAAISLISACSADAPPGEPVVTTIQSFTATSLNATSPALITLGWNVQGLGGQLATCEITSDDPAMSPITIDSCRASESRNVSAATNDPSRTITYSLKVTSAIGVIDNATTTFTIGAGATESFDIALSGVDSLPAEVADAVTAAVSRWEQVIVSGFPDSSSYPAWCQNPVGYTMPSTIDDLLIHFEVVEMDGLNGTLASAGPDCILLEGERALTGIVSVDSADVDAMIEDGTLTNVLIHEIGHVLGLGTLWDTGSWGSRHLILGSGTDNPRLNGPATNAEWQRLGGLGETPLEATGSAGTRESHWRESTFETEVMTGWIDLTAPLSTVTAAGLADLGFNVDLAAADDYTLPGGTGGAGVLRPGGQTRQLIEDGRFAPPMRTPR
;
A
#
# COMPACT_ATOMS: atom_id res chain seq x y z
N MET A 1 41.65 100.10 18.71
CA MET A 1 40.50 100.58 17.91
C MET A 1 39.26 100.10 18.64
N GLU A 2 38.74 100.84 19.63
CA GLU A 2 37.80 101.97 19.45
C GLU A 2 36.57 101.55 18.60
N PHE A 3 35.31 101.71 18.97
CA PHE A 3 34.64 102.73 19.77
C PHE A 3 33.30 102.20 20.32
N ARG A 4 32.84 102.82 21.42
CA ARG A 4 31.46 102.82 21.94
C ARG A 4 30.43 103.16 20.85
N LEU A 5 29.18 102.70 20.98
CA LEU A 5 28.01 103.57 21.25
C LEU A 5 26.68 102.82 21.21
N ALA A 6 25.88 103.10 22.24
CA ALA A 6 24.47 102.77 22.35
C ALA A 6 23.61 103.60 21.39
N ARG A 7 22.47 103.05 20.92
CA ARG A 7 21.17 103.74 21.02
C ARG A 7 19.99 102.83 20.71
N ARG A 8 18.94 103.08 21.50
CA ARG A 8 17.59 102.51 21.46
C ARG A 8 16.87 102.74 20.12
N SER A 9 15.82 101.94 19.92
CA SER A 9 14.42 102.38 19.78
C SER A 9 13.71 102.04 18.46
N ARG A 10 12.55 101.38 18.67
CA ARG A 10 11.28 101.42 17.92
C ARG A 10 11.07 100.42 16.76
N SER A 11 10.35 99.36 17.14
CA SER A 11 9.05 98.95 16.59
C SER A 11 8.85 99.04 15.07
N HIS A 12 8.51 97.91 14.45
CA HIS A 12 7.13 97.68 13.98
C HIS A 12 6.89 96.33 13.28
N PHE A 13 5.66 95.86 13.48
CA PHE A 13 4.81 95.01 12.64
C PHE A 13 5.12 93.51 12.45
N ALA A 14 4.21 92.71 13.03
CA ALA A 14 3.96 91.31 12.74
C ALA A 14 2.90 91.16 11.64
N PHE A 15 3.06 90.17 10.76
CA PHE A 15 2.03 89.39 10.03
C PHE A 15 2.75 88.11 9.54
N ALA A 16 2.55 86.94 10.16
CA ALA A 16 1.43 85.98 10.03
C ALA A 16 1.72 84.88 8.99
N THR A 17 1.71 83.61 9.44
CA THR A 17 1.26 82.46 8.65
C THR A 17 0.80 81.35 9.60
N LEU A 18 -0.41 80.86 9.33
CA LEU A 18 -1.21 79.91 10.12
C LEU A 18 -0.65 78.48 10.07
N ALA A 19 -0.79 77.75 11.17
CA ALA A 19 -0.84 76.29 11.19
C ALA A 19 -2.16 75.85 11.87
N THR A 20 -3.01 75.15 11.14
CA THR A 20 -4.29 74.59 11.62
C THR A 20 -4.06 73.20 12.22
N LEU A 21 -4.36 73.01 13.50
CA LEU A 21 -4.49 71.69 14.14
C LEU A 21 -5.94 71.19 13.97
N ALA A 22 -6.11 69.99 13.42
CA ALA A 22 -7.38 69.26 13.42
C ALA A 22 -7.45 68.35 14.65
N ALA A 23 -8.53 68.44 15.43
CA ALA A 23 -8.80 67.58 16.57
C ALA A 23 -9.45 66.27 16.11
N ILE A 24 -8.80 65.13 16.40
CA ILE A 24 -9.33 63.79 16.15
C ILE A 24 -10.19 63.37 17.34
N SER A 25 -11.47 63.11 17.11
CA SER A 25 -12.38 62.51 18.10
C SER A 25 -12.27 60.98 18.03
N LEU A 26 -11.89 60.35 19.14
CA LEU A 26 -11.89 58.89 19.30
C LEU A 26 -13.33 58.41 19.56
N ILE A 27 -13.95 57.78 18.56
CA ILE A 27 -15.18 57.02 18.73
C ILE A 27 -14.76 55.61 19.13
N SER A 28 -15.13 55.19 20.34
CA SER A 28 -15.00 53.79 20.77
C SER A 28 -16.02 52.96 20.01
N ALA A 29 -15.59 52.29 18.94
CA ALA A 29 -16.40 51.29 18.30
C ALA A 29 -16.47 50.06 19.22
N CYS A 30 -17.66 49.69 19.68
CA CYS A 30 -17.90 48.31 20.10
C CYS A 30 -17.57 47.43 18.89
N SER A 31 -16.55 46.58 19.02
CA SER A 31 -16.38 45.44 18.12
C SER A 31 -17.66 44.61 18.24
N ALA A 32 -18.52 44.68 17.22
CA ALA A 32 -19.54 43.67 17.05
C ALA A 32 -18.81 42.33 17.01
N ASP A 33 -19.21 41.40 17.87
CA ASP A 33 -18.83 39.99 17.72
C ASP A 33 -19.02 39.64 16.25
N ALA A 34 -17.97 39.08 15.63
CA ALA A 34 -18.13 38.50 14.31
C ALA A 34 -19.35 37.57 14.37
N PRO A 35 -20.27 37.62 13.38
CA PRO A 35 -21.38 36.68 13.36
C PRO A 35 -20.80 35.27 13.55
N PRO A 36 -21.41 34.42 14.40
CA PRO A 36 -20.93 33.05 14.56
C PRO A 36 -20.76 32.48 13.15
N GLY A 37 -19.54 32.04 12.82
CA GLY A 37 -19.26 31.46 11.52
C GLY A 37 -20.32 30.42 11.20
N GLU A 38 -20.74 30.34 9.94
CA GLU A 38 -21.77 29.38 9.52
C GLU A 38 -21.47 28.01 10.15
N PRO A 39 -22.50 27.33 10.72
CA PRO A 39 -22.30 26.01 11.29
C PRO A 39 -21.70 25.13 10.20
N VAL A 40 -20.51 24.60 10.47
CA VAL A 40 -19.82 23.73 9.53
C VAL A 40 -20.65 22.46 9.39
N VAL A 41 -21.41 22.34 8.31
CA VAL A 41 -22.25 21.18 8.05
C VAL A 41 -21.36 20.04 7.55
N THR A 42 -21.49 18.88 8.18
CA THR A 42 -20.84 17.66 7.71
C THR A 42 -21.51 17.19 6.43
N THR A 43 -20.76 17.04 5.34
CA THR A 43 -21.29 16.61 4.04
C THR A 43 -20.33 15.63 3.36
N ILE A 44 -20.85 14.51 2.92
CA ILE A 44 -20.16 13.53 2.08
C ILE A 44 -20.06 14.10 0.67
N GLN A 45 -18.85 14.46 0.27
CA GLN A 45 -18.56 14.96 -1.07
C GLN A 45 -18.47 13.83 -2.09
N SER A 46 -17.95 12.67 -1.68
CA SER A 46 -17.87 11.48 -2.52
C SER A 46 -17.95 10.20 -1.70
N PHE A 47 -18.54 9.18 -2.31
CA PHE A 47 -18.48 7.79 -1.86
C PHE A 47 -18.44 6.89 -3.09
N THR A 48 -17.34 6.16 -3.27
CA THR A 48 -16.99 5.50 -4.53
C THR A 48 -16.42 4.10 -4.31
N ALA A 49 -16.70 3.18 -5.23
CA ALA A 49 -15.97 1.93 -5.36
C ALA A 49 -14.82 2.08 -6.38
N THR A 50 -13.66 1.47 -6.12
CA THR A 50 -12.45 1.56 -6.98
C THR A 50 -12.66 0.98 -8.38
N SER A 51 -13.51 -0.03 -8.52
CA SER A 51 -14.00 -0.49 -9.82
C SER A 51 -15.52 -0.58 -9.77
N LEU A 52 -16.17 -0.57 -10.94
CA LEU A 52 -17.62 -0.77 -11.05
C LEU A 52 -17.98 -2.21 -11.36
N ASN A 53 -16.99 -3.01 -11.78
CA ASN A 53 -17.13 -4.41 -12.16
C ASN A 53 -15.94 -5.23 -11.65
N ALA A 54 -16.20 -6.45 -11.17
CA ALA A 54 -15.20 -7.49 -10.95
C ALA A 54 -15.81 -8.90 -11.06
N THR A 55 -14.95 -9.91 -10.98
CA THR A 55 -15.29 -11.33 -10.92
C THR A 55 -15.30 -11.84 -9.48
N SER A 56 -16.16 -12.81 -9.19
CA SER A 56 -16.24 -13.44 -7.87
C SER A 56 -15.09 -14.41 -7.58
N PRO A 57 -14.53 -14.46 -6.36
CA PRO A 57 -14.79 -13.53 -5.25
C PRO A 57 -14.04 -12.21 -5.46
N ALA A 58 -14.71 -11.09 -5.23
CA ALA A 58 -14.14 -9.76 -5.44
C ALA A 58 -13.78 -9.09 -4.11
N LEU A 59 -12.61 -8.47 -4.06
CA LEU A 59 -12.26 -7.48 -3.04
C LEU A 59 -12.57 -6.08 -3.58
N ILE A 60 -13.47 -5.35 -2.91
CA ILE A 60 -13.94 -4.04 -3.35
C ILE A 60 -13.46 -3.00 -2.37
N THR A 61 -12.71 -2.01 -2.85
CA THR A 61 -12.33 -0.86 -2.03
C THR A 61 -13.40 0.23 -2.15
N LEU A 62 -13.99 0.58 -1.01
CA LEU A 62 -14.91 1.70 -0.86
C LEU A 62 -14.17 2.89 -0.26
N GLY A 63 -14.08 3.98 -1.01
CA GLY A 63 -13.43 5.23 -0.58
C GLY A 63 -14.44 6.36 -0.40
N TRP A 64 -14.14 7.30 0.50
CA TRP A 64 -14.99 8.46 0.73
C TRP A 64 -14.22 9.75 0.96
N ASN A 65 -14.90 10.87 0.72
CA ASN A 65 -14.45 12.20 1.11
C ASN A 65 -15.58 12.95 1.83
N VAL A 66 -15.29 13.46 3.02
CA VAL A 66 -16.24 14.18 3.88
C VAL A 66 -15.68 15.56 4.18
N GLN A 67 -16.48 16.58 3.93
CA GLN A 67 -16.20 17.95 4.34
C GLN A 67 -16.92 18.28 5.64
N GLY A 68 -16.36 19.26 6.35
CA GLY A 68 -17.01 19.83 7.52
C GLY A 68 -16.93 18.98 8.80
N LEU A 69 -15.97 18.06 8.90
CA LEU A 69 -15.66 17.38 10.17
C LEU A 69 -14.89 18.27 11.15
N GLY A 70 -14.10 19.23 10.67
CA GLY A 70 -13.43 20.23 11.53
C GLY A 70 -12.56 19.64 12.65
N GLY A 71 -12.01 18.42 12.48
CA GLY A 71 -11.25 17.70 13.51
C GLY A 71 -12.11 17.04 14.60
N GLN A 72 -13.43 17.05 14.46
CA GLN A 72 -14.34 16.31 15.33
C GLN A 72 -14.25 14.81 15.05
N LEU A 73 -14.43 14.01 16.10
CA LEU A 73 -14.66 12.57 15.95
C LEU A 73 -15.99 12.37 15.21
N ALA A 74 -15.99 11.45 14.26
CA ALA A 74 -17.18 11.03 13.55
C ALA A 74 -17.19 9.50 13.47
N THR A 75 -18.39 8.94 13.51
CA THR A 75 -18.60 7.52 13.25
C THR A 75 -19.04 7.35 11.81
N CYS A 76 -18.36 6.47 11.08
CA CYS A 76 -18.82 6.01 9.77
C CYS A 76 -19.41 4.61 9.90
N GLU A 77 -20.52 4.39 9.24
CA GLU A 77 -21.19 3.09 9.14
C GLU A 77 -21.36 2.76 7.67
N ILE A 78 -20.74 1.66 7.23
CA ILE A 78 -20.90 1.12 5.88
C ILE A 78 -21.86 -0.07 5.97
N THR A 79 -22.90 -0.04 5.15
CA THR A 79 -23.89 -1.11 5.02
C THR A 79 -24.06 -1.47 3.55
N SER A 80 -24.68 -2.61 3.27
CA SER A 80 -25.11 -2.97 1.92
C SER A 80 -26.56 -3.47 1.89
N ASP A 81 -27.12 -3.56 0.69
CA ASP A 81 -28.40 -4.23 0.43
C ASP A 81 -28.28 -5.77 0.40
N ASP A 82 -27.06 -6.31 0.57
CA ASP A 82 -26.81 -7.73 0.75
C ASP A 82 -26.90 -8.14 2.23
N PRO A 83 -27.93 -8.90 2.65
CA PRO A 83 -28.07 -9.32 4.04
C PRO A 83 -26.97 -10.29 4.51
N ALA A 84 -26.17 -10.87 3.61
CA ALA A 84 -25.04 -11.71 3.97
C ALA A 84 -23.82 -10.89 4.43
N MET A 85 -23.76 -9.60 4.11
CA MET A 85 -22.66 -8.72 4.50
C MET A 85 -22.97 -8.03 5.83
N SER A 86 -22.02 -8.12 6.76
CA SER A 86 -22.13 -7.43 8.04
C SER A 86 -21.81 -5.95 7.91
N PRO A 87 -22.52 -5.06 8.62
CA PRO A 87 -22.16 -3.64 8.69
C PRO A 87 -20.73 -3.45 9.23
N ILE A 88 -20.03 -2.44 8.70
CA ILE A 88 -18.71 -2.03 9.19
C ILE A 88 -18.89 -0.69 9.91
N THR A 89 -18.50 -0.64 11.18
CA THR A 89 -18.49 0.59 11.98
C THR A 89 -17.06 1.08 12.22
N ILE A 90 -16.83 2.36 11.98
CA ILE A 90 -15.55 3.03 12.14
C ILE A 90 -15.75 4.19 13.12
N ASP A 91 -15.33 4.00 14.37
CA ASP A 91 -15.60 4.96 15.46
C ASP A 91 -14.82 6.29 15.33
N SER A 92 -13.67 6.25 14.66
CA SER A 92 -12.81 7.41 14.41
C SER A 92 -12.63 7.64 12.92
N CYS A 93 -13.75 7.77 12.21
CA CYS A 93 -13.75 7.96 10.78
C CYS A 93 -13.13 9.30 10.40
N ARG A 94 -12.18 9.28 9.46
CA ARG A 94 -11.54 10.48 8.96
C ARG A 94 -12.27 11.04 7.74
N ALA A 95 -11.92 12.28 7.43
CA ALA A 95 -12.44 13.01 6.28
C ALA A 95 -12.17 12.31 4.95
N SER A 96 -11.04 11.61 4.80
CA SER A 96 -10.70 10.88 3.58
C SER A 96 -10.05 9.56 3.96
N GLU A 97 -10.74 8.45 3.71
CA GLU A 97 -10.33 7.08 4.03
C GLU A 97 -11.00 6.09 3.07
N SER A 98 -10.56 4.83 3.12
CA SER A 98 -11.15 3.71 2.42
C SER A 98 -11.23 2.45 3.27
N ARG A 99 -12.13 1.53 2.91
CA ARG A 99 -12.21 0.16 3.47
C ARG A 99 -12.45 -0.85 2.36
N ASN A 100 -11.86 -2.03 2.52
CA ASN A 100 -12.18 -3.16 1.67
C ASN A 100 -13.40 -3.91 2.19
N VAL A 101 -14.21 -4.37 1.26
CA VAL A 101 -15.33 -5.28 1.50
C VAL A 101 -15.24 -6.44 0.51
N SER A 102 -15.44 -7.66 1.01
CA SER A 102 -15.43 -8.86 0.17
C SER A 102 -16.84 -9.16 -0.30
N ALA A 103 -16.98 -9.51 -1.57
CA ALA A 103 -18.25 -9.92 -2.17
C ALA A 103 -18.06 -11.18 -3.02
N ALA A 104 -19.03 -12.09 -2.95
CA ALA A 104 -19.07 -13.27 -3.79
C ALA A 104 -20.45 -13.45 -4.42
N THR A 105 -20.48 -14.06 -5.60
CA THR A 105 -21.72 -14.40 -6.30
C THR A 105 -21.51 -15.62 -7.21
N ASN A 106 -22.56 -16.43 -7.36
CA ASN A 106 -22.66 -17.40 -8.45
C ASN A 106 -23.53 -16.89 -9.60
N ASP A 107 -24.17 -15.72 -9.43
CA ASP A 107 -24.98 -15.11 -10.47
C ASP A 107 -24.07 -14.54 -11.58
N PRO A 108 -24.46 -14.65 -12.86
CA PRO A 108 -23.69 -14.11 -13.98
C PRO A 108 -23.43 -12.60 -13.86
N SER A 109 -24.31 -11.88 -13.17
CA SER A 109 -24.20 -10.46 -12.88
C SER A 109 -25.09 -10.13 -11.68
N ARG A 110 -24.49 -9.59 -10.63
CA ARG A 110 -25.15 -9.18 -9.38
C ARG A 110 -24.70 -7.77 -9.03
N THR A 111 -25.65 -6.86 -8.87
CA THR A 111 -25.35 -5.50 -8.39
C THR A 111 -25.62 -5.39 -6.89
N ILE A 112 -24.68 -4.85 -6.15
CA ILE A 112 -24.75 -4.59 -4.71
C ILE A 112 -24.69 -3.07 -4.50
N THR A 113 -25.60 -2.54 -3.70
CA THR A 113 -25.63 -1.13 -3.30
C THR A 113 -25.01 -0.99 -1.91
N TYR A 114 -23.91 -0.27 -1.82
CA TYR A 114 -23.32 0.12 -0.54
C TYR A 114 -23.84 1.49 -0.12
N SER A 115 -24.03 1.68 1.17
CA SER A 115 -24.39 2.96 1.78
C SER A 115 -23.36 3.34 2.84
N LEU A 116 -22.85 4.56 2.76
CA LEU A 116 -22.04 5.19 3.79
C LEU A 116 -22.92 6.17 4.56
N LYS A 117 -22.97 6.00 5.88
CA LYS A 117 -23.57 6.95 6.81
C LYS A 117 -22.48 7.56 7.68
N VAL A 118 -22.41 8.88 7.71
CA VAL A 118 -21.47 9.63 8.55
C VAL A 118 -22.25 10.33 9.64
N THR A 119 -21.89 10.08 10.90
CA THR A 119 -22.48 10.74 12.07
C THR A 119 -21.40 11.54 12.79
N SER A 120 -21.51 12.87 12.80
CA SER A 120 -20.57 13.74 13.53
C SER A 120 -20.82 13.71 15.04
N ALA A 121 -19.84 14.16 15.84
CA ALA A 121 -19.95 14.24 17.30
C ALA A 121 -21.16 15.07 17.80
N ILE A 122 -21.66 16.00 17.00
CA ILE A 122 -22.84 16.83 17.31
C ILE A 122 -24.15 16.24 16.76
N GLY A 123 -24.13 15.02 16.22
CA GLY A 123 -25.29 14.30 15.73
C GLY A 123 -25.77 14.69 14.34
N VAL A 124 -24.98 15.44 13.57
CA VAL A 124 -25.28 15.70 12.15
C VAL A 124 -25.02 14.42 11.36
N ILE A 125 -26.01 13.99 10.58
CA ILE A 125 -25.94 12.77 9.78
C ILE A 125 -26.00 13.15 8.31
N ASP A 126 -25.08 12.60 7.52
CA ASP A 126 -25.17 12.58 6.06
C ASP A 126 -25.04 11.15 5.53
N ASN A 127 -25.63 10.88 4.37
CA ASN A 127 -25.61 9.55 3.75
C ASN A 127 -25.31 9.64 2.26
N ALA A 128 -24.51 8.70 1.77
CA ALA A 128 -24.22 8.54 0.35
C ALA A 128 -24.27 7.06 -0.03
N THR A 129 -24.53 6.78 -1.30
CA THR A 129 -24.60 5.41 -1.81
C THR A 129 -23.69 5.25 -3.02
N THR A 130 -23.16 4.05 -3.21
CA THR A 130 -22.46 3.66 -4.43
C THR A 130 -22.86 2.23 -4.79
N THR A 131 -22.75 1.87 -6.05
CA THR A 131 -23.13 0.55 -6.54
C THR A 131 -21.94 -0.15 -7.16
N PHE A 132 -21.88 -1.46 -6.94
CA PHE A 132 -20.85 -2.32 -7.50
C PHE A 132 -21.51 -3.50 -8.20
N THR A 133 -21.04 -3.88 -9.38
CA THR A 133 -21.52 -5.08 -10.06
C THR A 133 -20.45 -6.16 -10.02
N ILE A 134 -20.82 -7.35 -9.56
CA ILE A 134 -19.96 -8.52 -9.53
C ILE A 134 -20.53 -9.57 -10.47
N GLY A 135 -19.68 -10.08 -11.37
CA GLY A 135 -19.99 -11.22 -12.22
C GLY A 135 -19.50 -12.53 -11.61
N ALA A 136 -19.91 -13.65 -12.20
CA ALA A 136 -19.28 -14.93 -11.92
C ALA A 136 -17.78 -14.85 -12.26
N GLY A 137 -16.91 -15.36 -11.37
CA GLY A 137 -15.48 -15.47 -11.64
C GLY A 137 -15.08 -16.84 -12.15
N ALA A 138 -13.76 -17.09 -12.18
CA ALA A 138 -13.26 -18.40 -12.58
C ALA A 138 -13.77 -19.47 -11.58
N THR A 139 -14.00 -20.67 -12.09
CA THR A 139 -14.48 -21.79 -11.28
C THR A 139 -13.35 -22.66 -10.74
N GLU A 140 -12.12 -22.36 -11.12
CA GLU A 140 -10.90 -23.04 -10.68
C GLU A 140 -10.20 -22.26 -9.59
N SER A 141 -9.57 -22.99 -8.67
CA SER A 141 -8.68 -22.44 -7.66
C SER A 141 -7.37 -22.01 -8.29
N PHE A 142 -6.69 -21.05 -7.68
CA PHE A 142 -5.34 -20.69 -8.12
C PHE A 142 -4.36 -21.84 -7.85
N ASP A 143 -3.54 -22.19 -8.82
CA ASP A 143 -2.51 -23.25 -8.71
C ASP A 143 -1.10 -22.68 -8.95
N ILE A 144 -0.14 -23.05 -8.10
CA ILE A 144 1.28 -22.79 -8.35
C ILE A 144 1.98 -24.11 -8.65
N ALA A 145 2.19 -24.35 -9.95
CA ALA A 145 2.94 -25.50 -10.42
C ALA A 145 4.43 -25.36 -10.06
N LEU A 146 5.06 -26.48 -9.69
CA LEU A 146 6.43 -26.51 -9.19
C LEU A 146 7.40 -27.19 -10.17
N SER A 147 8.58 -26.62 -10.31
CA SER A 147 9.69 -27.16 -11.09
C SER A 147 10.98 -27.14 -10.26
N GLY A 148 11.88 -28.11 -10.47
CA GLY A 148 13.16 -28.19 -9.76
C GLY A 148 13.11 -28.79 -8.34
N VAL A 149 11.91 -28.88 -7.74
CA VAL A 149 11.71 -29.32 -6.35
C VAL A 149 12.25 -30.72 -6.05
N ASP A 150 12.14 -31.67 -6.99
CA ASP A 150 12.66 -33.04 -6.83
C ASP A 150 14.18 -33.12 -6.63
N SER A 151 14.91 -32.05 -6.97
CA SER A 151 16.36 -31.96 -6.83
C SER A 151 16.82 -31.25 -5.55
N LEU A 152 15.89 -30.68 -4.78
CA LEU A 152 16.18 -29.92 -3.57
C LEU A 152 16.42 -30.84 -2.36
N PRO A 153 17.13 -30.37 -1.33
CA PRO A 153 17.10 -31.01 -0.02
C PRO A 153 15.66 -31.13 0.49
N ALA A 154 15.35 -32.23 1.19
CA ALA A 154 13.98 -32.54 1.60
C ALA A 154 13.33 -31.43 2.45
N GLU A 155 14.10 -30.85 3.39
CA GLU A 155 13.64 -29.76 4.25
C GLU A 155 13.31 -28.48 3.45
N VAL A 156 14.04 -28.23 2.35
CA VAL A 156 13.76 -27.12 1.45
C VAL A 156 12.51 -27.41 0.62
N ALA A 157 12.36 -28.63 0.09
CA ALA A 157 11.17 -29.04 -0.66
C ALA A 157 9.88 -28.97 0.18
N ASP A 158 9.95 -29.36 1.46
CA ASP A 158 8.84 -29.24 2.41
C ASP A 158 8.51 -27.77 2.67
N ALA A 159 9.52 -26.91 2.85
CA ALA A 159 9.33 -25.48 3.05
C ALA A 159 8.75 -24.78 1.80
N VAL A 160 9.14 -25.18 0.59
CA VAL A 160 8.56 -24.72 -0.68
C VAL A 160 7.08 -25.07 -0.74
N THR A 161 6.74 -26.33 -0.44
CA THR A 161 5.34 -26.78 -0.45
C THR A 161 4.49 -25.99 0.54
N ALA A 162 5.02 -25.73 1.74
CA ALA A 162 4.32 -24.92 2.75
C ALA A 162 4.13 -23.46 2.33
N ALA A 163 5.14 -22.85 1.71
CA ALA A 163 5.07 -21.46 1.23
C ALA A 163 4.09 -21.31 0.06
N VAL A 164 4.07 -22.27 -0.87
CA VAL A 164 3.11 -22.33 -1.98
C VAL A 164 1.69 -22.46 -1.46
N SER A 165 1.43 -23.43 -0.59
CA SER A 165 0.12 -23.61 0.03
C SER A 165 -0.35 -22.38 0.80
N ARG A 166 0.56 -21.56 1.32
CA ARG A 166 0.20 -20.29 1.98
C ARG A 166 -0.38 -19.28 0.99
N TRP A 167 0.23 -19.14 -0.19
CA TRP A 167 -0.24 -18.22 -1.24
C TRP A 167 -1.54 -18.70 -1.91
N GLU A 168 -1.70 -20.01 -2.13
CA GLU A 168 -2.94 -20.59 -2.66
C GLU A 168 -4.13 -20.48 -1.69
N GLN A 169 -3.88 -20.27 -0.39
CA GLN A 169 -4.95 -19.92 0.55
C GLN A 169 -5.38 -18.45 0.41
N VAL A 170 -4.45 -17.56 0.05
CA VAL A 170 -4.71 -16.12 -0.10
C VAL A 170 -5.34 -15.83 -1.46
N ILE A 171 -4.87 -16.48 -2.54
CA ILE A 171 -5.36 -16.30 -3.90
C ILE A 171 -6.40 -17.38 -4.18
N VAL A 172 -7.66 -16.98 -4.29
CA VAL A 172 -8.80 -17.91 -4.21
C VAL A 172 -9.45 -18.22 -5.55
N SER A 173 -8.96 -17.62 -6.63
CA SER A 173 -9.44 -17.90 -7.99
C SER A 173 -8.25 -17.92 -8.95
N GLY A 174 -8.23 -18.93 -9.80
CA GLY A 174 -7.32 -19.03 -10.93
C GLY A 174 -7.67 -18.10 -12.08
N PHE A 175 -6.87 -18.19 -13.11
CA PHE A 175 -6.95 -17.53 -14.40
C PHE A 175 -7.06 -18.59 -15.50
N PRO A 176 -7.61 -18.23 -16.67
CA PRO A 176 -7.61 -19.15 -17.80
C PRO A 176 -6.21 -19.64 -18.18
N ASP A 177 -6.10 -20.95 -18.41
CA ASP A 177 -4.91 -21.62 -18.93
C ASP A 177 -4.25 -20.86 -20.08
N SER A 178 -2.93 -20.72 -19.98
CA SER A 178 -2.10 -20.08 -21.00
C SER A 178 -1.38 -21.13 -21.84
N SER A 179 -1.88 -21.35 -23.07
CA SER A 179 -1.26 -22.24 -24.06
C SER A 179 -0.46 -21.48 -25.14
N SER A 180 -0.40 -20.15 -25.04
CA SER A 180 0.29 -19.28 -25.99
C SER A 180 1.03 -18.19 -25.23
N TYR A 181 2.32 -18.38 -25.06
CA TYR A 181 3.19 -17.44 -24.36
C TYR A 181 4.03 -16.60 -25.34
N PRO A 182 4.41 -15.38 -24.95
CA PRO A 182 5.27 -14.53 -25.77
C PRO A 182 6.58 -15.23 -26.15
N ALA A 183 7.13 -14.91 -27.33
CA ALA A 183 8.36 -15.55 -27.84
C ALA A 183 9.56 -15.44 -26.87
N TRP A 184 9.61 -14.37 -26.08
CA TRP A 184 10.66 -14.12 -25.11
C TRP A 184 10.60 -15.05 -23.88
N CYS A 185 9.43 -15.64 -23.62
CA CYS A 185 9.22 -16.66 -22.58
C CYS A 185 9.64 -18.07 -22.99
N GLN A 186 9.91 -18.32 -24.28
CA GLN A 186 10.09 -19.69 -24.81
C GLN A 186 11.40 -20.38 -24.37
N ASN A 187 12.27 -19.71 -23.61
CA ASN A 187 13.55 -20.23 -23.16
C ASN A 187 13.90 -19.71 -21.76
N PRO A 188 13.15 -20.14 -20.72
CA PRO A 188 13.50 -19.83 -19.35
C PRO A 188 14.81 -20.54 -18.97
N VAL A 189 15.44 -20.07 -17.91
CA VAL A 189 16.69 -20.64 -17.40
C VAL A 189 16.32 -21.73 -16.39
N GLY A 190 16.97 -22.89 -16.47
CA GLY A 190 16.85 -23.95 -15.45
C GLY A 190 15.75 -24.99 -15.68
N TYR A 191 14.71 -24.71 -16.47
CA TYR A 191 13.61 -25.65 -16.70
C TYR A 191 13.04 -25.62 -18.13
N THR A 192 12.21 -26.61 -18.46
CA THR A 192 11.51 -26.68 -19.74
C THR A 192 10.12 -26.07 -19.60
N MET A 193 9.78 -25.12 -20.48
CA MET A 193 8.42 -24.57 -20.53
C MET A 193 7.41 -25.67 -20.87
N PRO A 194 6.34 -25.83 -20.08
CA PRO A 194 5.25 -26.72 -20.44
C PRO A 194 4.47 -26.15 -21.64
N SER A 195 3.73 -27.02 -22.33
CA SER A 195 2.87 -26.60 -23.45
C SER A 195 1.67 -25.75 -23.03
N THR A 196 1.28 -25.86 -21.75
CA THR A 196 0.20 -25.15 -21.09
C THR A 196 0.66 -24.80 -19.69
N ILE A 197 0.43 -23.56 -19.28
CA ILE A 197 0.61 -23.11 -17.90
C ILE A 197 -0.79 -22.83 -17.36
N ASP A 198 -1.18 -23.61 -16.36
CA ASP A 198 -2.27 -23.23 -15.46
C ASP A 198 -1.67 -22.23 -14.46
N ASP A 199 -2.29 -21.07 -14.34
CA ASP A 199 -1.92 -19.96 -13.46
C ASP A 199 -0.46 -19.50 -13.42
N LEU A 200 0.40 -20.21 -12.69
CA LEU A 200 1.80 -19.86 -12.44
C LEU A 200 2.68 -21.11 -12.31
N LEU A 201 3.82 -21.13 -13.00
CA LEU A 201 4.89 -22.11 -12.76
C LEU A 201 6.10 -21.46 -12.11
N ILE A 202 6.57 -21.99 -10.98
CA ILE A 202 7.78 -21.51 -10.32
C ILE A 202 8.85 -22.59 -10.34
N HIS A 203 10.04 -22.21 -10.80
CA HIS A 203 11.24 -23.04 -10.69
C HIS A 203 12.02 -22.70 -9.43
N PHE A 204 12.33 -23.73 -8.64
CA PHE A 204 13.09 -23.61 -7.41
C PHE A 204 14.47 -24.23 -7.56
N GLU A 205 15.50 -23.50 -7.10
CA GLU A 205 16.88 -23.99 -7.05
C GLU A 205 17.60 -23.57 -5.78
N VAL A 206 18.60 -24.37 -5.38
CA VAL A 206 19.57 -24.03 -4.32
C VAL A 206 20.92 -23.87 -4.98
N VAL A 207 21.47 -22.66 -4.95
CA VAL A 207 22.68 -22.27 -5.70
C VAL A 207 23.61 -21.42 -4.84
N GLU A 208 24.89 -21.34 -5.20
CA GLU A 208 25.81 -20.40 -4.55
C GLU A 208 25.54 -18.97 -5.06
N MET A 209 25.25 -18.02 -4.16
CA MET A 209 24.94 -16.64 -4.55
C MET A 209 26.05 -15.66 -4.16
N ASP A 210 26.20 -15.37 -2.87
CA ASP A 210 27.22 -14.44 -2.38
C ASP A 210 27.91 -14.89 -1.08
N GLY A 211 27.54 -16.06 -0.58
CA GLY A 211 28.15 -16.69 0.58
C GLY A 211 27.49 -16.26 1.89
N LEU A 212 28.03 -16.75 3.01
CA LEU A 212 27.36 -16.64 4.32
C LEU A 212 26.98 -15.21 4.73
N ASN A 213 25.73 -15.05 5.17
CA ASN A 213 25.13 -13.81 5.70
C ASN A 213 24.98 -12.68 4.67
N GLY A 214 24.97 -13.03 3.38
CA GLY A 214 24.63 -12.10 2.32
C GLY A 214 23.15 -12.22 1.95
N THR A 215 22.89 -12.51 0.69
CA THR A 215 21.56 -12.71 0.13
C THR A 215 21.02 -14.08 0.55
N LEU A 216 19.91 -14.13 1.28
CA LEU A 216 19.32 -15.42 1.69
C LEU A 216 18.65 -16.15 0.52
N ALA A 217 17.92 -15.40 -0.30
CA ALA A 217 17.25 -15.87 -1.49
C ALA A 217 16.98 -14.69 -2.44
N SER A 218 16.59 -15.01 -3.68
CA SER A 218 16.11 -14.03 -4.64
C SER A 218 15.10 -14.66 -5.58
N ALA A 219 14.08 -13.90 -5.93
CA ALA A 219 13.06 -14.35 -6.83
C ALA A 219 12.46 -13.27 -7.70
N GLY A 220 11.73 -13.71 -8.72
CA GLY A 220 10.95 -12.82 -9.55
C GLY A 220 10.37 -13.51 -10.79
N PRO A 221 9.51 -12.79 -11.52
CA PRO A 221 8.97 -13.29 -12.77
C PRO A 221 10.07 -13.38 -13.85
N ASP A 222 10.12 -14.50 -14.56
CA ASP A 222 10.99 -14.70 -15.73
C ASP A 222 10.19 -14.77 -17.05
N CYS A 223 8.88 -14.99 -16.98
CA CYS A 223 7.90 -14.77 -18.04
C CYS A 223 6.68 -14.01 -17.52
N ILE A 224 6.25 -12.97 -18.25
CA ILE A 224 5.07 -12.16 -17.92
C ILE A 224 4.10 -12.20 -19.10
N LEU A 225 2.84 -12.43 -18.81
CA LEU A 225 1.77 -12.20 -19.77
C LEU A 225 1.41 -10.71 -19.79
N LEU A 226 1.52 -10.10 -20.96
CA LEU A 226 1.22 -8.67 -21.13
C LEU A 226 -0.25 -8.35 -20.87
N GLU A 227 -1.14 -9.29 -21.18
CA GLU A 227 -2.54 -9.20 -20.78
C GLU A 227 -2.67 -9.42 -19.27
N GLY A 228 -3.10 -8.38 -18.55
CA GLY A 228 -3.20 -8.39 -17.10
C GLY A 228 -1.85 -8.17 -16.38
N GLU A 229 -0.74 -8.09 -17.12
CA GLU A 229 0.60 -7.78 -16.59
C GLU A 229 0.95 -8.65 -15.38
N ARG A 230 0.82 -9.97 -15.54
CA ARG A 230 1.01 -10.99 -14.50
C ARG A 230 2.08 -12.00 -14.88
N ALA A 231 2.76 -12.56 -13.89
CA ALA A 231 3.71 -13.65 -14.13
C ALA A 231 2.99 -14.89 -14.69
N LEU A 232 3.60 -15.52 -15.70
CA LEU A 232 3.27 -16.90 -16.08
C LEU A 232 4.27 -17.88 -15.50
N THR A 233 5.52 -17.45 -15.38
CA THR A 233 6.57 -18.22 -14.75
C THR A 233 7.47 -17.33 -13.92
N GLY A 234 8.12 -17.92 -12.93
CA GLY A 234 9.18 -17.28 -12.15
C GLY A 234 10.23 -18.26 -11.67
N ILE A 235 11.27 -17.70 -11.06
CA ILE A 235 12.37 -18.45 -10.45
C ILE A 235 12.51 -17.99 -9.00
N VAL A 236 12.74 -18.95 -8.10
CA VAL A 236 13.14 -18.73 -6.72
C VAL A 236 14.48 -19.43 -6.51
N SER A 237 15.51 -18.66 -6.16
CA SER A 237 16.87 -19.16 -5.89
C SER A 237 17.19 -18.96 -4.42
N VAL A 238 17.58 -20.02 -3.72
CA VAL A 238 17.98 -19.97 -2.30
C VAL A 238 19.49 -20.11 -2.21
N ASP A 239 20.17 -19.26 -1.42
CA ASP A 239 21.62 -19.38 -1.25
C ASP A 239 21.96 -20.64 -0.46
N SER A 240 22.67 -21.55 -1.13
CA SER A 240 23.24 -22.77 -0.56
C SER A 240 24.15 -22.52 0.64
N ALA A 241 24.74 -21.33 0.77
CA ALA A 241 25.56 -20.97 1.93
C ALA A 241 24.71 -20.75 3.18
N ASP A 242 23.51 -20.15 3.05
CA ASP A 242 22.69 -19.73 4.18
C ASP A 242 21.52 -20.67 4.50
N VAL A 243 21.20 -21.62 3.61
CA VAL A 243 20.05 -22.53 3.74
C VAL A 243 20.04 -23.32 5.05
N ASP A 244 21.18 -23.88 5.48
CA ASP A 244 21.27 -24.65 6.73
C ASP A 244 20.94 -23.78 7.95
N ALA A 245 21.40 -22.51 7.95
CA ALA A 245 21.12 -21.57 9.01
C ALA A 245 19.65 -21.15 9.04
N MET A 246 19.01 -20.96 7.87
CA MET A 246 17.57 -20.67 7.80
C MET A 246 16.71 -21.84 8.26
N ILE A 247 17.14 -23.08 8.03
CA ILE A 247 16.48 -24.28 8.54
C ILE A 247 16.61 -24.34 10.07
N GLU A 248 17.82 -24.11 10.60
CA GLU A 248 18.07 -24.12 12.05
C GLU A 248 17.28 -23.00 12.77
N ASP A 249 17.27 -21.80 12.19
CA ASP A 249 16.57 -20.62 12.75
C ASP A 249 15.04 -20.68 12.53
N GLY A 250 14.56 -21.59 11.67
CA GLY A 250 13.13 -21.74 11.35
C GLY A 250 12.57 -20.64 10.44
N THR A 251 13.42 -19.91 9.73
CA THR A 251 13.03 -18.76 8.88
C THR A 251 12.82 -19.12 7.42
N LEU A 252 13.30 -20.30 6.97
CA LEU A 252 13.28 -20.68 5.55
C LEU A 252 11.90 -20.55 4.89
N THR A 253 10.84 -21.04 5.54
CA THR A 253 9.48 -20.94 4.99
C THR A 253 9.03 -19.50 4.83
N ASN A 254 9.36 -18.61 5.76
CA ASN A 254 8.99 -17.19 5.66
C ASN A 254 9.75 -16.49 4.53
N VAL A 255 11.04 -16.84 4.35
CA VAL A 255 11.82 -16.37 3.19
C VAL A 255 11.17 -16.85 1.89
N LEU A 256 10.80 -18.12 1.79
CA LEU A 256 10.13 -18.63 0.58
C LEU A 256 8.74 -17.99 0.35
N ILE A 257 7.98 -17.66 1.40
CA ILE A 257 6.73 -16.90 1.27
C ILE A 257 7.04 -15.53 0.66
N HIS A 258 8.04 -14.82 1.18
CA HIS A 258 8.49 -13.53 0.67
C HIS A 258 8.87 -13.60 -0.82
N GLU A 259 9.76 -14.53 -1.17
CA GLU A 259 10.26 -14.72 -2.54
C GLU A 259 9.13 -15.06 -3.53
N ILE A 260 8.19 -15.94 -3.16
CA ILE A 260 7.05 -16.24 -4.01
C ILE A 260 6.15 -15.01 -4.18
N GLY A 261 6.05 -14.13 -3.18
CA GLY A 261 5.40 -12.83 -3.28
C GLY A 261 6.00 -11.96 -4.40
N HIS A 262 7.33 -11.95 -4.52
CA HIS A 262 8.02 -11.27 -5.62
C HIS A 262 7.76 -11.90 -6.99
N VAL A 263 7.65 -13.22 -7.08
CA VAL A 263 7.21 -13.89 -8.33
C VAL A 263 5.79 -13.48 -8.71
N LEU A 264 4.88 -13.42 -7.75
CA LEU A 264 3.48 -13.04 -7.95
C LEU A 264 3.30 -11.57 -8.36
N GLY A 265 4.33 -10.75 -8.17
CA GLY A 265 4.37 -9.37 -8.67
C GLY A 265 4.47 -8.30 -7.59
N LEU A 266 4.44 -8.67 -6.31
CA LEU A 266 4.65 -7.71 -5.22
C LEU A 266 6.06 -7.15 -5.34
N GLY A 267 6.19 -5.82 -5.43
CA GLY A 267 7.49 -5.16 -5.61
C GLY A 267 8.11 -5.25 -6.99
N THR A 268 7.83 -6.31 -7.76
CA THR A 268 8.43 -6.55 -9.08
C THR A 268 7.55 -6.06 -10.24
N LEU A 269 6.23 -6.03 -10.05
CA LEU A 269 5.25 -5.66 -11.08
C LEU A 269 4.39 -4.45 -10.69
N TRP A 270 4.76 -3.66 -9.69
CA TRP A 270 4.03 -2.43 -9.32
C TRP A 270 4.19 -1.28 -10.33
N ASP A 271 5.31 -1.22 -11.03
CA ASP A 271 5.53 -0.24 -12.10
C ASP A 271 6.04 -0.94 -13.36
N THR A 272 5.13 -1.11 -14.31
CA THR A 272 5.40 -1.76 -15.59
C THR A 272 5.46 -0.75 -16.72
N GLY A 273 5.38 0.56 -16.46
CA GLY A 273 5.13 1.60 -17.46
C GLY A 273 6.14 1.67 -18.63
N SER A 274 7.28 0.98 -18.53
CA SER A 274 8.21 0.80 -19.65
C SER A 274 7.72 -0.15 -20.75
N TRP A 275 6.77 -1.05 -20.45
CA TRP A 275 6.21 -2.04 -21.38
C TRP A 275 4.71 -2.32 -21.21
N GLY A 276 4.13 -1.91 -20.07
CA GLY A 276 2.72 -2.04 -19.70
C GLY A 276 2.10 -0.68 -19.38
N SER A 277 1.00 -0.74 -18.63
CA SER A 277 0.14 0.39 -18.28
C SER A 277 0.07 0.66 -16.78
N ARG A 278 0.56 -0.28 -15.95
CA ARG A 278 0.50 -0.17 -14.50
C ARG A 278 1.60 0.76 -13.97
N HIS A 279 1.19 1.72 -13.14
CA HIS A 279 2.07 2.67 -12.48
C HIS A 279 1.55 2.93 -11.06
N LEU A 280 1.87 2.01 -10.14
CA LEU A 280 1.38 2.06 -8.75
C LEU A 280 2.33 2.80 -7.81
N ILE A 281 3.49 3.27 -8.24
CA ILE A 281 4.47 3.89 -7.33
C ILE A 281 4.40 5.42 -7.42
N LEU A 282 3.98 6.08 -6.34
CA LEU A 282 4.10 7.54 -6.19
C LEU A 282 5.47 7.90 -5.64
N GLY A 283 6.06 8.97 -6.18
CA GLY A 283 7.34 9.47 -5.69
C GLY A 283 8.48 8.46 -5.93
N SER A 284 8.42 7.67 -7.01
CA SER A 284 9.53 6.84 -7.43
C SER A 284 10.81 7.69 -7.59
N GLY A 285 11.94 7.13 -7.18
CA GLY A 285 13.23 7.82 -7.14
C GLY A 285 13.43 8.80 -5.97
N THR A 286 12.43 8.99 -5.08
CA THR A 286 12.54 9.90 -3.92
C THR A 286 12.84 9.17 -2.59
N ASP A 287 13.08 9.92 -1.51
CA ASP A 287 13.25 9.34 -0.16
C ASP A 287 11.94 8.85 0.47
N ASN A 288 10.80 9.08 -0.21
CA ASN A 288 9.48 8.80 0.32
C ASN A 288 8.53 8.17 -0.71
N PRO A 289 8.90 7.06 -1.37
CA PRO A 289 8.02 6.35 -2.27
C PRO A 289 6.82 5.76 -1.52
N ARG A 290 5.71 5.67 -2.23
CA ARG A 290 4.41 5.24 -1.70
C ARG A 290 3.67 4.39 -2.74
N LEU A 291 2.91 3.40 -2.28
CA LEU A 291 2.04 2.62 -3.16
C LEU A 291 0.69 3.31 -3.36
N ASN A 292 0.31 3.52 -4.61
CA ASN A 292 -0.99 3.99 -5.06
C ASN A 292 -1.96 2.83 -5.36
N GLY A 293 -1.94 1.80 -4.50
CA GLY A 293 -2.84 0.66 -4.58
C GLY A 293 -4.07 0.89 -3.71
N PRO A 294 -5.29 1.06 -4.26
CA PRO A 294 -6.46 1.34 -3.45
C PRO A 294 -6.78 0.26 -2.41
N ALA A 295 -6.64 -1.03 -2.76
CA ALA A 295 -6.90 -2.13 -1.83
C ALA A 295 -5.85 -2.17 -0.73
N THR A 296 -4.58 -2.04 -1.07
CA THR A 296 -3.47 -1.96 -0.10
C THR A 296 -3.64 -0.78 0.85
N ASN A 297 -3.99 0.40 0.30
CA ASN A 297 -4.15 1.63 1.09
C ASN A 297 -5.32 1.55 2.07
N ALA A 298 -6.40 0.81 1.72
CA ALA A 298 -7.50 0.56 2.65
C ALA A 298 -7.06 -0.30 3.84
N GLU A 299 -6.22 -1.33 3.64
CA GLU A 299 -5.69 -2.15 4.73
C GLU A 299 -4.65 -1.40 5.56
N TRP A 300 -3.78 -0.61 4.92
CA TRP A 300 -2.85 0.29 5.61
C TRP A 300 -3.61 1.26 6.55
N GLN A 301 -4.69 1.87 6.07
CA GLN A 301 -5.54 2.76 6.88
C GLN A 301 -6.29 2.00 7.98
N ARG A 302 -6.71 0.76 7.72
CA ARG A 302 -7.31 -0.12 8.75
C ARG A 302 -6.34 -0.38 9.90
N LEU A 303 -5.05 -0.52 9.63
CA LEU A 303 -4.00 -0.68 10.64
C LEU A 303 -3.63 0.63 11.38
N GLY A 304 -4.28 1.75 11.05
CA GLY A 304 -4.02 3.06 11.65
C GLY A 304 -3.08 3.96 10.85
N GLY A 305 -2.64 3.49 9.68
CA GLY A 305 -1.86 4.24 8.71
C GLY A 305 -2.58 5.46 8.14
N LEU A 306 -1.81 6.38 7.56
CA LEU A 306 -2.33 7.60 6.92
C LEU A 306 -1.91 7.65 5.46
N GLY A 307 -2.82 8.13 4.61
CA GLY A 307 -2.56 8.30 3.18
C GLY A 307 -2.24 6.99 2.48
N GLU A 308 -1.24 7.03 1.62
CA GLU A 308 -0.73 5.89 0.87
C GLU A 308 0.29 5.06 1.67
N THR A 309 0.39 3.79 1.29
CA THR A 309 1.24 2.80 1.98
C THR A 309 2.72 3.09 1.72
N PRO A 310 3.57 3.21 2.76
CA PRO A 310 4.99 3.50 2.61
C PRO A 310 5.78 2.33 2.02
N LEU A 311 6.45 2.59 0.91
CA LEU A 311 7.44 1.67 0.33
C LEU A 311 8.84 1.96 0.88
N GLU A 312 9.71 0.95 0.85
CA GLU A 312 11.11 1.10 1.25
C GLU A 312 11.83 2.13 0.37
N ALA A 313 12.61 3.02 1.00
CA ALA A 313 13.33 4.11 0.34
C ALA A 313 14.84 3.90 0.28
N THR A 314 15.33 2.89 1.01
CA THR A 314 16.74 2.61 1.24
C THR A 314 17.13 1.25 0.67
N GLY A 315 18.40 0.89 0.77
CA GLY A 315 18.92 -0.38 0.24
C GLY A 315 19.34 -0.30 -1.24
N SER A 316 19.50 -1.48 -1.85
CA SER A 316 19.89 -1.62 -3.26
C SER A 316 18.72 -1.30 -4.19
N ALA A 317 18.94 -1.41 -5.51
CA ALA A 317 17.85 -1.34 -6.49
C ALA A 317 16.83 -2.50 -6.36
N GLY A 318 17.22 -3.64 -5.78
CA GLY A 318 16.30 -4.74 -5.47
C GLY A 318 15.52 -4.50 -4.18
N THR A 319 16.09 -3.78 -3.20
CA THR A 319 15.37 -3.47 -1.96
C THR A 319 14.41 -2.29 -2.09
N ARG A 320 14.89 -1.19 -2.67
CA ARG A 320 14.16 0.08 -2.71
C ARG A 320 12.96 -0.03 -3.65
N GLU A 321 11.80 0.47 -3.20
CA GLU A 321 10.53 0.45 -3.96
C GLU A 321 9.92 -0.94 -4.23
N SER A 322 10.60 -2.02 -3.86
CA SER A 322 10.09 -3.39 -4.02
C SER A 322 9.54 -4.01 -2.71
N HIS A 323 9.71 -3.30 -1.60
CA HIS A 323 9.34 -3.78 -0.27
C HIS A 323 8.44 -2.79 0.47
N TRP A 324 7.71 -3.30 1.46
CA TRP A 324 7.16 -2.43 2.50
C TRP A 324 8.29 -1.77 3.28
N ARG A 325 8.04 -0.55 3.74
CA ARG A 325 9.05 0.20 4.50
C ARG A 325 9.36 -0.48 5.83
N GLU A 326 10.59 -0.91 6.01
CA GLU A 326 11.06 -1.64 7.18
C GLU A 326 10.80 -0.86 8.47
N SER A 327 11.18 0.43 8.50
CA SER A 327 10.95 1.32 9.65
C SER A 327 9.48 1.57 10.03
N THR A 328 8.53 1.09 9.20
CA THR A 328 7.09 1.18 9.45
C THR A 328 6.48 -0.18 9.77
N PHE A 329 6.89 -1.22 9.05
CA PHE A 329 6.27 -2.54 9.10
C PHE A 329 7.06 -3.56 9.95
N GLU A 330 8.36 -3.33 10.17
CA GLU A 330 9.28 -4.24 10.87
C GLU A 330 9.03 -5.70 10.47
N THR A 331 8.38 -6.47 11.33
CA THR A 331 8.14 -7.91 11.18
C THR A 331 7.26 -8.35 10.01
N GLU A 332 6.74 -7.48 9.14
CA GLU A 332 5.84 -7.93 8.06
C GLU A 332 6.61 -8.71 6.97
N VAL A 333 6.03 -9.79 6.42
CA VAL A 333 6.75 -10.71 5.52
C VAL A 333 7.38 -10.07 4.28
N MET A 334 6.83 -9.00 3.73
CA MET A 334 7.31 -8.32 2.52
C MET A 334 8.18 -7.09 2.83
N THR A 335 8.75 -6.98 4.03
CA THR A 335 9.87 -6.06 4.26
C THR A 335 11.18 -6.69 3.78
N GLY A 336 12.18 -5.86 3.46
CA GLY A 336 13.48 -6.32 2.95
C GLY A 336 14.40 -6.99 3.99
N TRP A 337 13.90 -7.25 5.21
CA TRP A 337 14.64 -7.87 6.30
C TRP A 337 13.75 -8.89 6.98
N ILE A 338 14.12 -10.17 6.89
CA ILE A 338 13.30 -11.22 7.46
C ILE A 338 13.50 -11.30 8.97
N ASP A 339 12.38 -11.27 9.70
CA ASP A 339 12.31 -11.55 11.12
C ASP A 339 11.95 -13.02 11.38
N LEU A 340 12.25 -13.51 12.59
CA LEU A 340 11.84 -14.85 13.04
C LEU A 340 10.32 -15.05 12.92
N THR A 341 9.57 -14.00 13.22
CA THR A 341 8.13 -13.92 12.98
C THR A 341 7.89 -12.99 11.81
N ALA A 342 7.30 -13.51 10.73
CA ALA A 342 7.04 -12.75 9.52
C ALA A 342 5.61 -12.98 9.01
N PRO A 343 4.58 -12.37 9.63
CA PRO A 343 3.19 -12.52 9.19
C PRO A 343 2.97 -11.98 7.77
N LEU A 344 2.23 -12.74 6.98
CA LEU A 344 1.62 -12.28 5.73
C LEU A 344 0.37 -11.48 6.09
N SER A 345 0.49 -10.16 6.16
CA SER A 345 -0.59 -9.29 6.62
C SER A 345 -1.68 -9.07 5.57
N THR A 346 -2.83 -8.51 5.99
CA THR A 346 -3.86 -8.09 5.04
C THR A 346 -3.36 -7.03 4.05
N VAL A 347 -2.34 -6.24 4.41
CA VAL A 347 -1.72 -5.26 3.49
C VAL A 347 -1.04 -5.99 2.33
N THR A 348 -0.27 -7.04 2.61
CA THR A 348 0.37 -7.89 1.59
C THR A 348 -0.65 -8.60 0.72
N ALA A 349 -1.67 -9.23 1.32
CA ALA A 349 -2.74 -9.87 0.56
C ALA A 349 -3.50 -8.88 -0.34
N ALA A 350 -3.81 -7.67 0.16
CA ALA A 350 -4.47 -6.63 -0.64
C ALA A 350 -3.57 -6.08 -1.76
N GLY A 351 -2.24 -6.13 -1.61
CA GLY A 351 -1.28 -5.82 -2.67
C GLY A 351 -1.46 -6.66 -3.93
N LEU A 352 -1.84 -7.93 -3.77
CA LEU A 352 -2.17 -8.80 -4.91
C LEU A 352 -3.51 -8.40 -5.56
N ALA A 353 -4.48 -7.91 -4.81
CA ALA A 353 -5.73 -7.40 -5.40
C ALA A 353 -5.47 -6.18 -6.30
N ASP A 354 -4.54 -5.31 -5.93
CA ASP A 354 -4.11 -4.17 -6.76
C ASP A 354 -3.34 -4.60 -8.02
N LEU A 355 -2.84 -5.84 -8.05
CA LEU A 355 -2.24 -6.48 -9.23
C LEU A 355 -3.25 -7.25 -10.10
N GLY A 356 -4.49 -7.42 -9.62
CA GLY A 356 -5.58 -8.06 -10.35
C GLY A 356 -5.92 -9.49 -9.91
N PHE A 357 -5.33 -9.97 -8.82
CA PHE A 357 -5.69 -11.27 -8.23
C PHE A 357 -6.98 -11.18 -7.43
N ASN A 358 -7.76 -12.26 -7.41
CA ASN A 358 -8.88 -12.43 -6.49
C ASN A 358 -8.35 -12.99 -5.17
N VAL A 359 -8.45 -12.23 -4.08
CA VAL A 359 -7.86 -12.58 -2.79
C VAL A 359 -8.89 -12.74 -1.68
N ASP A 360 -8.61 -13.61 -0.71
CA ASP A 360 -9.29 -13.70 0.56
C ASP A 360 -8.44 -13.10 1.69
N LEU A 361 -8.83 -11.93 2.17
CA LEU A 361 -8.14 -11.27 3.28
C LEU A 361 -8.29 -12.04 4.60
N ALA A 362 -9.29 -12.91 4.76
CA ALA A 362 -9.43 -13.72 5.96
C ALA A 362 -8.37 -14.83 6.06
N ALA A 363 -7.70 -15.14 4.94
CA ALA A 363 -6.57 -16.05 4.93
C ALA A 363 -5.28 -15.38 5.41
N ALA A 364 -5.20 -14.04 5.53
CA ALA A 364 -4.00 -13.36 6.02
C ALA A 364 -3.75 -13.61 7.51
N ASP A 365 -2.51 -13.43 7.95
CA ASP A 365 -2.13 -13.55 9.35
C ASP A 365 -2.56 -12.32 10.16
N ASP A 366 -2.78 -12.53 11.45
CA ASP A 366 -2.96 -11.43 12.41
C ASP A 366 -1.68 -10.58 12.45
N TYR A 367 -1.84 -9.29 12.18
CA TYR A 367 -0.73 -8.33 12.15
C TYR A 367 -1.17 -6.96 12.64
N THR A 368 -0.27 -6.29 13.35
CA THR A 368 -0.44 -4.91 13.83
C THR A 368 0.86 -4.15 13.64
N LEU A 369 0.77 -2.86 13.31
CA LEU A 369 1.96 -2.02 13.18
C LEU A 369 2.74 -1.96 14.52
N PRO A 370 4.08 -1.98 14.46
CA PRO A 370 4.93 -1.72 15.60
C PRO A 370 4.52 -0.43 16.34
N GLY A 371 4.37 -0.51 17.66
CA GLY A 371 3.96 0.63 18.49
C GLY A 371 2.49 1.05 18.38
N GLY A 372 1.65 0.30 17.63
CA GLY A 372 0.19 0.41 17.71
C GLY A 372 -0.30 0.12 19.14
N THR A 373 -1.42 0.74 19.55
CA THR A 373 -1.99 0.60 20.90
C THR A 373 -2.47 -0.83 21.17
N GLY A 374 -1.51 -1.68 21.55
CA GLY A 374 -1.69 -3.10 21.89
C GLY A 374 -0.52 -3.70 22.69
N GLY A 375 0.58 -2.97 22.91
CA GLY A 375 1.67 -3.44 23.76
C GLY A 375 2.70 -2.34 24.04
N ALA A 376 3.05 -2.16 25.31
CA ALA A 376 4.07 -1.22 25.74
C ALA A 376 5.39 -1.47 25.01
N GLY A 377 5.98 -0.40 24.47
CA GLY A 377 7.24 -0.43 23.76
C GLY A 377 8.33 -1.17 24.54
N VAL A 378 8.77 -2.29 23.97
CA VAL A 378 10.07 -2.89 24.28
C VAL A 378 10.99 -2.49 23.14
N LEU A 379 11.82 -1.47 23.36
CA LEU A 379 13.03 -1.30 22.57
C LEU A 379 13.83 -2.61 22.71
N ARG A 380 13.97 -3.39 21.63
CA ARG A 380 14.82 -4.58 21.66
C ARG A 380 16.29 -4.17 21.57
N PRO A 381 17.16 -4.73 22.43
CA PRO A 381 18.58 -4.83 22.14
C PRO A 381 18.80 -5.94 21.11
N GLY A 382 19.38 -5.60 19.95
CA GLY A 382 20.10 -6.49 19.03
C GLY A 382 19.59 -7.92 18.83
N GLY A 383 18.33 -8.09 18.41
CA GLY A 383 17.87 -9.34 17.80
C GLY A 383 18.43 -9.46 16.39
N GLN A 384 18.83 -10.65 15.96
CA GLN A 384 19.45 -10.87 14.64
C GLN A 384 18.42 -10.72 13.52
N THR A 385 18.24 -9.51 13.03
CA THR A 385 17.61 -9.24 11.73
C THR A 385 18.60 -9.62 10.63
N ARG A 386 18.26 -10.59 9.79
CA ARG A 386 19.08 -10.93 8.61
C ARG A 386 18.51 -10.18 7.42
N GLN A 387 19.39 -9.54 6.66
CA GLN A 387 18.99 -8.78 5.49
C GLN A 387 18.61 -9.75 4.37
N LEU A 388 17.43 -9.60 3.79
CA LEU A 388 17.14 -10.14 2.47
C LEU A 388 17.77 -9.18 1.48
N ILE A 389 19.07 -9.36 1.19
CA ILE A 389 19.71 -8.54 0.16
C ILE A 389 19.26 -9.08 -1.19
N GLU A 390 18.19 -8.55 -1.75
CA GLU A 390 18.00 -8.67 -3.19
C GLU A 390 19.09 -7.81 -3.85
N ASP A 391 20.25 -8.39 -4.15
CA ASP A 391 21.19 -7.76 -5.06
C ASP A 391 20.45 -7.69 -6.40
N GLY A 392 20.22 -6.48 -6.91
CA GLY A 392 19.52 -6.21 -8.19
C GLY A 392 20.21 -6.80 -9.43
N ARG A 393 21.08 -7.79 -9.23
CA ARG A 393 21.73 -8.65 -10.20
C ARG A 393 20.92 -9.92 -10.55
N PHE A 394 19.89 -10.30 -9.79
CA PHE A 394 19.22 -11.60 -9.97
C PHE A 394 17.69 -11.65 -9.90
N ALA A 395 16.97 -10.52 -10.01
CA ALA A 395 15.76 -10.62 -10.84
C ALA A 395 16.30 -11.08 -12.21
N PRO A 396 16.01 -12.32 -12.70
CA PRO A 396 16.45 -12.71 -14.03
C PRO A 396 16.03 -11.56 -14.93
N PRO A 397 16.95 -10.95 -15.72
CA PRO A 397 16.69 -9.67 -16.34
C PRO A 397 15.33 -9.78 -17.00
N MET A 398 14.34 -9.02 -16.48
CA MET A 398 12.96 -9.12 -16.97
C MET A 398 13.12 -9.10 -18.48
N ARG A 399 12.74 -10.20 -19.14
CA ARG A 399 12.86 -10.28 -20.58
C ARG A 399 11.72 -9.43 -21.14
N THR A 400 11.83 -8.12 -20.95
CA THR A 400 10.77 -7.20 -21.32
C THR A 400 10.58 -7.29 -22.84
N PRO A 401 9.35 -7.11 -23.32
CA PRO A 401 9.14 -6.77 -24.72
C PRO A 401 10.05 -5.57 -25.04
N ARG A 402 10.86 -5.68 -26.10
CA ARG A 402 11.57 -4.52 -26.65
C ARG A 402 10.64 -3.67 -27.49
#